data_AF-A0A1F2X6B1-F1
#
_entry.id   AF-A0A1F2X6B1-F1
#
_cell.length_a   1.000
_cell.length_b   1.000
_cell.length_c   1.000
_cell.angle_alpha   90.00
_cell.angle_beta   90.00
_cell.angle_gamma   90.00
#
_symmetry.space_group_name_H-M   'P 1'
#
loop_
_entity.id
_entity.type
_entity.pdbx_description
1 polymer ?
#
loop_
_entity_poly.entity_id
_entity_poly.type
_entity_poly.pdbx_seq_one_letter_code
_entity_poly.pdbx_strand_id
1 'polypeptide(L)'
;MRLRTLLVTLLAVSALAACGDDDGTGDHYSDEIRNAYLEGCTGSQNEAFCECTLTELEKRFTQEEFIAFAIEASEEPPDEFVDITLACLSEVDVGS
;
A
#
# COMPACT_ATOMS: atom_id res chain seq x y z
N MET A 1 18.94 -25.73 43.78
CA MET A 1 17.54 -25.32 43.53
C MET A 1 17.36 -23.79 43.41
N ARG A 2 18.28 -23.01 42.81
CA ARG A 2 18.08 -21.54 42.60
C ARG A 2 18.88 -21.00 41.40
N LEU A 3 18.84 -21.70 40.26
CA LEU A 3 19.40 -21.19 39.00
C LEU A 3 18.49 -21.54 37.82
N ARG A 4 17.86 -22.73 37.85
CA ARG A 4 16.82 -23.15 36.89
C ARG A 4 15.50 -22.38 37.02
N THR A 5 15.23 -21.75 38.16
CA THR A 5 14.02 -20.94 38.37
C THR A 5 14.12 -19.51 37.84
N LEU A 6 15.32 -19.02 37.50
CA LEU A 6 15.52 -17.68 36.93
C LEU A 6 15.34 -17.64 35.39
N LEU A 7 15.50 -18.77 34.71
CA LEU A 7 15.35 -18.85 33.25
C LEU A 7 13.90 -18.95 32.78
N VAL A 8 12.97 -19.37 33.64
CA VAL A 8 11.58 -19.68 33.25
C VAL A 8 10.65 -18.45 33.36
N THR A 9 11.09 -17.37 34.02
CA THR A 9 10.28 -16.14 34.20
C THR A 9 10.49 -15.10 33.11
N LEU A 10 11.39 -15.32 32.14
CA LEU A 10 11.69 -14.35 31.07
C LEU A 10 10.95 -14.63 29.74
N LEU A 11 10.04 -15.61 29.73
CA LEU A 11 9.32 -16.09 28.54
C LEU A 11 7.82 -15.77 28.54
N ALA A 12 7.37 -14.84 29.37
CA ALA A 12 5.98 -14.41 29.38
C ALA A 12 5.85 -13.02 28.72
N VAL A 13 5.04 -12.99 27.66
CA VAL A 13 4.43 -11.81 27.00
C VAL A 13 5.22 -11.21 25.84
N SER A 14 5.09 -11.85 24.67
CA SER A 14 4.94 -11.13 23.39
C SER A 14 4.29 -12.08 22.36
N ALA A 15 3.12 -12.59 22.72
CA ALA A 15 2.16 -13.15 21.77
C ALA A 15 0.95 -12.21 21.76
N LEU A 16 1.05 -11.16 20.95
CA LEU A 16 -0.02 -10.30 20.39
C LEU A 16 0.68 -9.15 19.64
N ALA A 17 1.48 -9.52 18.64
CA ALA A 17 1.70 -8.69 17.47
C ALA A 17 1.46 -9.59 16.26
N ALA A 18 0.29 -10.24 16.24
CA ALA A 18 -0.44 -10.27 14.99
C ALA A 18 -0.97 -8.84 14.83
N CYS A 19 -0.12 -7.94 14.31
CA CYS A 19 -0.58 -6.66 13.77
C CYS A 19 -1.39 -7.00 12.53
N GLY A 20 -2.60 -7.48 12.74
CA GLY A 20 -3.72 -7.25 11.84
C GLY A 20 -4.39 -5.99 12.34
N ASP A 21 -3.70 -4.87 12.24
CA ASP A 21 -4.35 -3.56 12.28
C ASP A 21 -4.90 -3.35 10.88
N ASP A 22 -6.00 -4.07 10.60
CA ASP A 22 -6.96 -3.67 9.57
C ASP A 22 -7.71 -2.45 10.12
N ASP A 23 -6.97 -1.35 10.31
CA ASP A 23 -7.55 -0.04 10.61
C ASP A 23 -8.03 0.55 9.29
N GLY A 24 -9.09 -0.06 8.76
CA GLY A 24 -9.93 0.49 7.70
C GLY A 24 -10.63 1.77 8.17
N THR A 25 -9.85 2.81 8.46
CA THR A 25 -10.33 4.18 8.55
C THR A 25 -10.41 4.73 7.13
N GLY A 26 -11.46 4.30 6.43
CA GLY A 26 -12.36 5.13 5.63
C GLY A 26 -11.88 5.94 4.42
N ASP A 27 -10.58 6.09 4.14
CA ASP A 27 -10.11 7.00 3.08
C ASP A 27 -8.94 6.46 2.23
N HIS A 28 -8.31 5.35 2.66
CA HIS A 28 -7.16 4.74 2.00
C HIS A 28 -7.33 3.23 1.84
N TYR A 29 -6.57 2.62 0.91
CA TYR A 29 -6.48 1.18 0.76
C TYR A 29 -5.77 0.56 1.98
N SER A 30 -6.00 -0.72 2.22
CA SER A 30 -5.25 -1.49 3.21
C SER A 30 -3.73 -1.43 2.94
N ASP A 31 -2.95 -1.47 4.01
CA ASP A 31 -1.48 -1.39 3.93
C ASP A 31 -0.89 -2.46 3.01
N GLU A 32 -1.48 -3.66 2.97
CA GLU A 32 -1.08 -4.73 2.06
C GLU A 32 -1.15 -4.28 0.59
N ILE A 33 -2.28 -3.69 0.19
CA ILE A 33 -2.50 -3.25 -1.19
C ILE A 33 -1.64 -2.03 -1.51
N ARG A 34 -1.53 -1.08 -0.58
CA ARG A 34 -0.66 0.10 -0.74
C ARG A 34 0.79 -0.31 -0.95
N ASN A 35 1.31 -1.19 -0.10
CA ASN A 35 2.69 -1.68 -0.18
C ASN A 35 2.93 -2.46 -1.47
N ALA A 36 2.01 -3.35 -1.85
CA ALA A 36 2.11 -4.10 -3.10
C ALA A 36 2.14 -3.18 -4.33
N TYR A 37 1.30 -2.14 -4.33
CA TYR A 37 1.29 -1.14 -5.41
C TYR A 37 2.61 -0.37 -5.47
N LEU A 38 3.07 0.17 -4.34
CA LEU A 38 4.31 0.96 -4.28
C LEU A 38 5.52 0.12 -4.69
N GLU A 39 5.64 -1.13 -4.21
CA GLU A 39 6.72 -2.04 -4.60
C GLU A 39 6.71 -2.31 -6.12
N GLY A 40 5.53 -2.57 -6.70
CA GLY A 40 5.40 -2.79 -8.13
C GLY A 40 5.73 -1.56 -8.97
N CYS A 41 5.21 -0.40 -8.58
CA CYS A 41 5.37 0.85 -9.31
C CYS A 41 6.82 1.37 -9.24
N THR A 42 7.43 1.36 -8.06
CA THR A 42 8.80 1.86 -7.86
C THR A 42 9.88 0.99 -8.50
N GLY A 43 9.54 -0.24 -8.90
CA GLY A 43 10.40 -1.06 -9.74
C GLY A 43 10.67 -0.45 -11.13
N SER A 44 9.83 0.47 -11.59
CA SER A 44 9.95 1.10 -12.93
C SER A 44 9.91 2.63 -12.90
N GLN A 45 9.22 3.23 -11.92
CA GLN A 45 8.96 4.67 -11.82
C GLN A 45 9.58 5.24 -10.54
N ASN A 46 9.62 6.58 -10.41
CA ASN A 46 10.10 7.22 -9.20
C ASN A 46 9.06 7.15 -8.05
N GLU A 47 9.54 7.18 -6.81
CA GLU A 47 8.71 7.05 -5.60
C GLU A 47 7.60 8.12 -5.53
N ALA A 48 7.94 9.39 -5.77
CA ALA A 48 6.97 10.49 -5.72
C ALA A 48 5.81 10.32 -6.74
N PHE A 49 6.12 9.82 -7.93
CA PHE A 49 5.12 9.51 -8.95
C PHE A 49 4.21 8.36 -8.48
N CYS A 50 4.78 7.31 -7.90
CA CYS A 50 4.03 6.17 -7.40
C CYS A 50 3.12 6.55 -6.22
N GLU A 51 3.61 7.37 -5.30
CA GLU A 51 2.81 7.88 -4.19
C GLU A 51 1.65 8.78 -4.67
N CYS A 52 1.93 9.65 -5.65
CA CYS A 52 0.89 10.47 -6.28
C CYS A 52 -0.18 9.59 -6.93
N THR A 53 0.25 8.62 -7.73
CA THR A 53 -0.68 7.76 -8.48
C THR A 53 -1.54 6.92 -7.54
N LEU A 54 -0.95 6.38 -6.46
CA LEU A 54 -1.68 5.68 -5.41
C LEU A 54 -2.73 6.57 -4.74
N THR A 55 -2.34 7.81 -4.39
CA THR A 55 -3.25 8.78 -3.77
C THR A 55 -4.43 9.12 -4.69
N GLU A 56 -4.17 9.29 -5.98
CA GLU A 56 -5.20 9.58 -6.97
C GLU A 56 -6.10 8.37 -7.26
N LEU A 57 -5.59 7.14 -7.15
CA LEU A 57 -6.39 5.91 -7.21
C LEU A 57 -7.35 5.82 -6.02
N GLU A 58 -6.86 6.03 -4.79
CA GLU A 58 -7.66 5.95 -3.56
C GLU A 58 -8.78 6.99 -3.50
N LYS A 59 -8.61 8.13 -4.18
CA LYS A 59 -9.65 9.17 -4.28
C LYS A 59 -10.80 8.79 -5.21
N ARG A 60 -10.54 7.95 -6.21
CA ARG A 60 -11.47 7.68 -7.32
C ARG A 60 -12.10 6.31 -7.23
N PHE A 61 -11.33 5.33 -6.77
CA PHE A 61 -11.75 3.94 -6.70
C PHE A 61 -11.73 3.44 -5.27
N THR A 62 -12.68 2.58 -4.96
CA THR A 62 -12.57 1.72 -3.79
C THR A 62 -11.46 0.69 -4.01
N GLN A 63 -10.94 0.13 -2.91
CA GLN A 63 -9.98 -0.96 -3.00
C GLN A 63 -10.51 -2.14 -3.82
N GLU A 64 -11.79 -2.49 -3.66
CA GLU A 64 -12.43 -3.61 -4.37
C GLU A 64 -12.46 -3.36 -5.88
N GLU A 65 -12.78 -2.14 -6.32
CA GLU A 65 -12.75 -1.75 -7.73
C GLU A 65 -11.32 -1.80 -8.28
N PHE A 66 -10.34 -1.27 -7.54
CA PHE A 66 -8.94 -1.32 -7.94
C PHE A 66 -8.44 -2.77 -8.10
N ILE A 67 -8.78 -3.65 -7.16
CA ILE A 67 -8.43 -5.08 -7.23
C ILE A 67 -9.10 -5.74 -8.44
N ALA A 68 -10.38 -5.47 -8.70
CA ALA A 68 -11.07 -5.99 -9.86
C ALA A 68 -10.37 -5.59 -11.16
N PHE A 69 -9.98 -4.32 -11.31
CA PHE A 69 -9.20 -3.85 -12.47
C PHE A 69 -7.84 -4.52 -12.58
N ALA A 70 -7.13 -4.72 -11.46
CA ALA A 70 -5.82 -5.37 -11.46
C ALA A 70 -5.91 -6.85 -11.89
N ILE A 71 -7.00 -7.53 -11.56
CA ILE A 71 -7.25 -8.92 -11.96
C ILE A 71 -7.70 -9.01 -13.42
N GLU A 72 -8.54 -8.07 -13.85
CA GLU A 72 -9.10 -8.00 -15.20
C GLU A 72 -8.21 -7.21 -16.18
N ALA A 73 -7.00 -6.84 -15.75
CA ALA A 73 -6.10 -5.94 -16.47
C ALA A 73 -5.97 -6.37 -17.94
N SER A 74 -6.59 -5.57 -18.80
CA SER A 74 -6.52 -5.70 -20.25
C SER A 74 -5.31 -4.93 -20.79
N GLU A 75 -4.89 -5.21 -22.01
CA GLU A 75 -3.77 -4.49 -22.65
C GLU A 75 -4.00 -2.96 -22.74
N GLU A 76 -5.26 -2.53 -22.68
CA GLU A 76 -5.67 -1.12 -22.66
C GLU A 76 -6.25 -0.75 -21.28
N PRO A 77 -5.62 0.18 -20.54
CA PRO A 77 -6.16 0.67 -19.27
C PRO A 77 -7.40 1.55 -19.50
N PRO A 78 -8.32 1.66 -18.52
CA PRO A 78 -9.44 2.60 -18.60
C PRO A 78 -8.94 4.04 -18.75
N ASP A 79 -9.70 4.89 -19.45
CA ASP A 79 -9.37 6.32 -19.63
C ASP A 79 -9.10 7.02 -18.29
N GLU A 80 -9.81 6.61 -17.22
CA GLU A 80 -9.63 7.17 -15.89
C GLU A 80 -8.24 6.89 -15.28
N PHE A 81 -7.60 5.77 -15.62
CA PHE A 81 -6.21 5.49 -15.23
C PHE A 81 -5.22 6.37 -16.01
N VAL A 82 -5.54 6.70 -17.26
CA VAL A 82 -4.75 7.65 -18.05
C VAL A 82 -4.83 9.05 -17.43
N ASP A 83 -6.01 9.49 -17.01
CA ASP A 83 -6.20 10.78 -16.35
C ASP A 83 -5.44 10.87 -15.02
N ILE A 84 -5.44 9.79 -14.23
CA ILE A 84 -4.66 9.69 -12.98
C ILE A 84 -3.16 9.86 -13.26
N THR A 85 -2.62 9.12 -14.23
CA THR A 85 -1.19 9.20 -14.54
C THR A 85 -0.81 10.57 -15.09
N LEU A 86 -1.64 11.20 -15.93
CA LEU A 86 -1.44 12.56 -16.40
C LEU A 86 -1.43 13.59 -15.27
N ALA A 87 -2.35 13.46 -14.29
CA ALA A 87 -2.39 14.34 -13.12
C ALA A 87 -1.07 14.29 -12.31
N CYS A 88 -0.45 13.11 -12.22
CA CYS A 88 0.80 12.91 -11.50
C CYS A 88 2.04 13.26 -12.31
N LEU A 89 1.99 13.18 -13.65
CA LEU A 89 3.09 13.63 -14.51
C LEU A 89 3.27 15.15 -14.46
N SER A 90 2.19 15.93 -14.37
CA SER A 90 2.30 17.39 -14.28
C SER A 90 2.91 17.90 -12.98
N GLU A 91 2.82 17.13 -11.89
CA GLU A 91 3.43 17.47 -10.59
C GLU A 91 4.93 17.18 -10.56
N VAL A 92 5.39 16.17 -11.33
CA VAL A 92 6.81 15.75 -11.39
C VAL A 92 7.68 16.70 -12.24
N ASP A 93 7.10 17.44 -13.19
CA ASP A 93 7.83 18.39 -14.06
C ASP A 93 8.08 19.77 -13.40
N VAL A 94 7.37 20.10 -12.30
CA VAL A 94 7.49 21.41 -11.60
C VAL A 94 8.66 21.44 -10.59
N GLY A 95 9.60 20.49 -10.70
CA GLY A 95 10.68 20.29 -9.73
C GLY A 95 12.07 20.05 -10.32
N SER A 96 12.44 20.70 -11.44
CA SER A 96 13.83 20.76 -11.93
C SER A 96 14.53 22.08 -11.60
#